data_AF-D8KZK9-F1
#
_entry.id   AF-D8KZK9-F1
#
_cell.length_a   1.000
_cell.length_b   1.000
_cell.length_c   1.000
_cell.angle_alpha   90.00
_cell.angle_beta   90.00
_cell.angle_gamma   90.00
#
_symmetry.space_group_name_H-M   'P 1'
#
loop_
_entity.id
_entity.type
_entity.pdbx_description
1 polymer ?
#
loop_
_entity_poly.entity_id
_entity_poly.type
_entity_poly.pdbx_seq_one_letter_code
_entity_poly.pdbx_strand_id
1 'polypeptide(L)'
;WSIPLVFAFGLVFSELNTIGTEDFVAAIDCTGLCVLIFNKLWGVLASFIAFFLPGTVMVGIYIHIFTVARKHAKQIGTGPGTKQGGQNRMKASSKKESKATKTLSIVMGVFVLCWLPFFVLTITDPFINFTTPEDLYNVFLWLGYFNSTFNPII
;
A
#
# COMPACT_ATOMS: atom_id res chain seq x y z
N TRP A 1 12.94 5.56 -6.66
CA TRP A 1 12.62 6.74 -5.84
C TRP A 1 12.50 8.03 -6.64
N SER A 2 13.23 8.22 -7.74
CA SER A 2 13.18 9.45 -8.53
C SER A 2 11.77 9.84 -9.02
N ILE A 3 10.98 8.88 -9.51
CA ILE A 3 9.61 9.13 -9.99
C ILE A 3 8.68 9.60 -8.85
N PRO A 4 8.56 8.89 -7.71
CA PRO A 4 7.80 9.38 -6.56
C PRO A 4 8.24 10.75 -6.04
N LEU A 5 9.56 11.01 -6.01
CA LEU A 5 10.09 12.29 -5.56
C LEU A 5 9.67 13.42 -6.49
N VAL A 6 9.87 13.26 -7.81
CA VAL A 6 9.47 14.27 -8.80
C VAL A 6 7.96 14.51 -8.78
N PHE A 7 7.16 13.44 -8.62
CA PHE A 7 5.72 13.58 -8.50
C PHE A 7 5.30 14.34 -7.24
N ALA A 8 5.81 13.96 -6.07
CA ALA A 8 5.43 14.58 -4.79
C ALA A 8 5.91 16.04 -4.70
N PHE A 9 7.20 16.28 -4.97
CA PHE A 9 7.76 17.63 -4.94
C PHE A 9 7.17 18.50 -6.06
N GLY A 10 6.99 17.94 -7.27
CA GLY A 10 6.36 18.67 -8.37
C GLY A 10 4.93 19.09 -8.04
N LEU A 11 4.15 18.22 -7.40
CA LEU A 11 2.78 18.52 -7.00
C LEU A 11 2.73 19.65 -5.95
N VAL A 12 3.57 19.56 -4.91
CA VAL A 12 3.63 20.53 -3.82
C VAL A 12 4.17 21.89 -4.27
N PHE A 13 5.29 21.92 -5.00
CA PHE A 13 5.89 23.18 -5.47
C PHE A 13 5.07 23.88 -6.55
N SER A 14 4.23 23.15 -7.28
CA SER A 14 3.33 23.75 -8.27
C SER A 14 2.01 24.21 -7.66
N GLU A 15 1.78 23.96 -6.35
CA GLU A 15 0.55 24.26 -5.61
C GLU A 15 -0.74 23.71 -6.24
N LEU A 16 -0.59 22.74 -7.16
CA LEU A 16 -1.71 22.15 -7.90
C LEU A 16 -2.69 21.46 -6.95
N ASN A 17 -2.18 20.91 -5.84
CA ASN A 17 -2.96 20.26 -4.81
C ASN A 17 -3.88 21.23 -4.03
N THR A 18 -3.61 22.54 -4.01
CA THR A 18 -4.41 23.53 -3.26
C THR A 18 -5.25 24.44 -4.13
N ILE A 19 -5.09 24.41 -5.47
CA ILE A 19 -5.90 25.21 -6.41
C ILE A 19 -7.39 25.09 -6.08
N GLY A 20 -8.05 26.23 -5.89
CA GLY A 20 -9.48 26.33 -5.57
C GLY A 20 -9.85 26.00 -4.12
N THR A 21 -8.87 25.80 -3.24
CA THR A 21 -9.04 25.53 -1.80
C THR A 21 -8.20 26.49 -0.94
N GLU A 22 -7.66 27.56 -1.55
CA GLU A 22 -6.69 28.47 -0.93
C GLU A 22 -7.24 29.18 0.31
N ASP A 23 -8.51 29.62 0.26
CA ASP A 23 -9.19 30.28 1.38
C ASP A 23 -9.33 29.37 2.60
N PHE A 24 -9.52 28.07 2.38
CA PHE A 24 -9.60 27.08 3.46
C PHE A 24 -8.21 26.82 4.06
N VAL A 25 -7.17 26.72 3.23
CA VAL A 25 -5.78 26.57 3.70
C VAL A 25 -5.35 27.79 4.52
N ALA A 26 -5.74 28.99 4.09
CA ALA A 26 -5.43 30.23 4.81
C ALA A 26 -6.21 30.39 6.13
N ALA A 27 -7.38 29.74 6.26
CA ALA A 27 -8.17 29.75 7.49
C ALA A 27 -7.67 28.76 8.56
N ILE A 28 -6.78 27.82 8.20
CA ILE A 28 -6.16 26.90 9.14
C ILE A 28 -4.93 27.56 9.77
N ASP A 29 -4.95 27.76 11.09
CA ASP A 29 -3.79 28.16 11.86
C ASP A 29 -2.76 27.02 11.87
N CYS A 30 -1.78 27.09 10.95
CA CYS A 30 -0.67 26.13 10.84
C CYS A 30 0.35 26.24 12.00
N THR A 31 -0.11 26.17 13.25
CA THR A 31 0.77 26.23 14.42
C THR A 31 1.36 24.85 14.71
N GLY A 32 2.48 24.54 14.05
CA GLY A 32 3.32 23.38 14.37
C GLY A 32 2.93 22.05 13.70
N LEU A 33 2.02 22.06 12.71
CA LEU A 33 1.59 20.88 11.96
C LEU A 33 1.88 21.05 10.46
N CYS A 34 2.39 20.00 9.81
CA CYS A 34 2.60 19.94 8.36
C CYS A 34 1.59 18.97 7.75
N VAL A 35 0.43 19.49 7.33
CA VAL A 35 -0.64 18.69 6.72
C VAL A 35 -0.65 18.90 5.21
N LEU A 36 -0.67 17.80 4.47
CA LEU A 36 -0.75 17.80 3.01
C LEU A 36 -2.23 17.86 2.61
N ILE A 37 -2.68 19.05 2.22
CA ILE A 37 -4.07 19.28 1.79
C ILE A 37 -4.17 19.00 0.30
N PHE A 38 -5.22 18.27 -0.10
CA PHE A 38 -5.52 18.01 -1.50
C PHE A 38 -6.90 18.54 -1.84
N ASN A 39 -7.05 19.18 -2.99
CA ASN A 39 -8.35 19.49 -3.56
C ASN A 39 -9.02 18.21 -4.09
N LYS A 40 -10.29 18.32 -4.49
CA LYS A 40 -11.10 17.18 -4.98
C LYS A 40 -10.41 16.40 -6.10
N LEU A 41 -9.78 17.09 -7.05
CA LEU A 41 -9.13 16.46 -8.20
C LEU A 41 -7.87 15.69 -7.78
N TRP A 42 -6.96 16.36 -7.08
CA TRP A 42 -5.67 15.77 -6.70
C TRP A 42 -5.80 14.78 -5.56
N GLY A 43 -6.79 14.90 -4.68
CA GLY A 43 -7.09 13.91 -3.65
C GLY A 43 -7.45 12.55 -4.27
N VAL A 44 -8.24 12.57 -5.35
CA VAL A 44 -8.54 11.37 -6.14
C VAL A 44 -7.31 10.90 -6.93
N LEU A 45 -6.73 11.76 -7.77
CA LEU A 45 -5.62 11.36 -8.66
C LEU A 45 -4.40 10.84 -7.89
N ALA A 46 -3.97 11.56 -6.85
CA ALA A 46 -2.82 11.15 -6.05
C ALA A 46 -3.08 9.82 -5.33
N SER A 47 -4.28 9.61 -4.80
CA SER A 47 -4.65 8.34 -4.14
C SER A 47 -4.65 7.17 -5.12
N PHE A 48 -5.18 7.35 -6.33
CA PHE A 48 -5.16 6.30 -7.35
C PHE A 48 -3.74 5.96 -7.81
N ILE A 49 -2.91 6.97 -8.07
CA ILE A 49 -1.52 6.79 -8.53
C ILE A 49 -0.65 6.18 -7.44
N ALA A 50 -0.79 6.63 -6.19
CA ALA A 50 0.07 6.22 -5.09
C ALA A 50 -0.34 4.87 -4.46
N PHE A 51 -1.64 4.55 -4.43
CA PHE A 51 -2.14 3.42 -3.65
C PHE A 51 -2.96 2.41 -4.46
N PHE A 52 -4.04 2.84 -5.11
CA PHE A 52 -4.96 1.87 -5.73
C PHE A 52 -4.35 1.19 -6.95
N LEU A 53 -3.65 1.91 -7.83
CA LEU A 53 -3.04 1.33 -9.02
C LEU A 53 -1.85 0.41 -8.65
N PRO A 54 -0.86 0.84 -7.83
CA PRO A 54 0.19 -0.07 -7.37
C PRO A 54 -0.38 -1.24 -6.56
N GLY A 55 -1.35 -1.00 -5.67
CA GLY A 55 -1.96 -2.02 -4.82
C GLY A 55 -2.68 -3.10 -5.62
N THR A 56 -3.49 -2.72 -6.62
CA THR A 56 -4.19 -3.69 -7.49
C THR A 56 -3.22 -4.53 -8.32
N VAL A 57 -2.18 -3.91 -8.90
CA VAL A 57 -1.14 -4.63 -9.65
C VAL A 57 -0.42 -5.63 -8.74
N MET A 58 -0.01 -5.19 -7.55
CA MET A 58 0.68 -6.05 -6.58
C MET A 58 -0.19 -7.24 -6.18
N VAL A 59 -1.44 -7.00 -5.76
CA VAL A 59 -2.39 -8.06 -5.40
C VAL A 59 -2.60 -9.05 -6.55
N GLY A 60 -2.75 -8.56 -7.79
CA GLY A 60 -2.90 -9.40 -8.97
C GLY A 60 -1.69 -10.32 -9.21
N ILE A 61 -0.47 -9.77 -9.12
CA ILE A 61 0.77 -10.54 -9.26
C ILE A 61 0.86 -11.62 -8.17
N TYR A 62 0.56 -11.29 -6.91
CA TYR A 62 0.61 -12.26 -5.81
C TYR A 62 -0.43 -13.37 -5.94
N ILE A 63 -1.66 -13.05 -6.35
CA ILE A 63 -2.70 -14.05 -6.63
C ILE A 63 -2.24 -14.97 -7.75
N HIS A 64 -1.63 -14.43 -8.81
CA HIS A 64 -1.10 -15.22 -9.92
C HIS A 64 0.02 -16.16 -9.44
N ILE A 65 1.02 -15.65 -8.72
CA ILE A 65 2.12 -16.46 -8.16
C ILE A 65 1.58 -17.57 -7.27
N PHE A 66 0.64 -17.27 -6.37
CA PHE A 66 0.07 -18.25 -5.46
C PHE A 66 -0.74 -19.31 -6.19
N THR A 67 -1.43 -18.93 -7.26
CA THR A 67 -2.19 -19.87 -8.10
C THR A 67 -1.26 -20.80 -8.87
N VAL A 68 -0.20 -20.26 -9.47
CA VAL A 68 0.84 -21.03 -10.17
C VAL A 68 1.54 -22.00 -9.20
N ALA A 69 1.96 -21.53 -8.03
CA ALA A 69 2.58 -22.37 -7.00
C ALA A 69 1.67 -23.51 -6.54
N ARG A 70 0.37 -23.23 -6.32
CA ARG A 70 -0.63 -24.27 -5.96
C ARG A 70 -0.82 -25.30 -7.08
N LYS A 71 -0.82 -24.87 -8.35
CA LYS A 71 -0.93 -25.76 -9.50
C LYS A 71 0.28 -26.72 -9.57
N HIS A 72 1.49 -26.21 -9.41
CA HIS A 72 2.70 -27.05 -9.38
C HIS A 72 2.73 -28.00 -8.18
N ALA A 73 2.30 -27.56 -6.99
CA ALA A 73 2.21 -28.43 -5.81
C ALA A 73 1.21 -29.59 -6.00
N LYS A 74 0.07 -29.33 -6.66
CA LYS A 74 -0.94 -30.36 -6.96
C LYS A 74 -0.41 -31.42 -7.95
N GLN A 75 0.32 -31.01 -8.98
CA GLN A 75 0.87 -31.93 -9.99
C GLN A 75 1.97 -32.86 -9.44
N ILE A 76 2.73 -32.41 -8.43
CA ILE A 76 3.77 -33.22 -7.77
C ILE A 76 3.16 -34.28 -6.82
N GLY A 77 1.95 -34.05 -6.29
CA GLY A 77 1.29 -34.98 -5.37
C GLY A 77 0.59 -36.18 -6.03
N THR A 78 0.36 -36.13 -7.34
CA THR A 78 -0.40 -37.15 -8.10
C THR A 78 0.46 -38.03 -9.02
N GLY A 79 1.78 -37.92 -8.97
CA GLY A 79 2.70 -38.73 -9.78
C GLY A 79 3.06 -40.09 -9.14
N PRO A 80 3.11 -41.20 -9.89
CA PRO A 80 3.56 -42.50 -9.36
C PRO A 80 5.00 -42.41 -8.86
N GLY A 81 5.27 -42.94 -7.67
CA GLY A 81 6.52 -42.73 -6.94
C GLY A 81 7.78 -43.15 -7.71
N THR A 82 8.77 -42.25 -7.78
CA THR A 82 10.18 -42.65 -7.98
C THR A 82 11.17 -41.66 -7.35
N LYS A 83 12.03 -42.24 -6.50
CA LYS A 83 13.40 -41.83 -6.05
C LYS A 83 13.55 -40.65 -5.05
N GLN A 84 13.90 -41.03 -3.83
CA GLN A 84 14.01 -40.25 -2.58
C GLN A 84 15.26 -39.34 -2.43
N GLY A 85 16.17 -39.24 -3.40
CA GLY A 85 17.41 -38.46 -3.25
C GLY A 85 17.27 -36.94 -3.52
N GLY A 86 16.59 -36.58 -4.61
CA GLY A 86 16.39 -35.16 -5.01
C GLY A 86 15.12 -34.52 -4.46
N GLN A 87 14.12 -35.34 -4.09
CA GLN A 87 12.83 -34.88 -3.60
C GLN A 87 12.93 -34.15 -2.26
N ASN A 88 13.83 -34.54 -1.35
CA ASN A 88 13.95 -33.88 -0.05
C ASN A 88 14.55 -32.47 -0.16
N ARG A 89 15.52 -32.26 -1.06
CA ARG A 89 16.08 -30.93 -1.37
C ARG A 89 15.06 -30.03 -2.05
N MET A 90 14.31 -30.55 -3.02
CA MET A 90 13.26 -29.80 -3.73
C MET A 90 12.06 -29.49 -2.81
N LYS A 91 11.65 -30.42 -1.94
CA LYS A 91 10.62 -30.18 -0.91
C LYS A 91 11.09 -29.18 0.15
N ALA A 92 12.36 -29.21 0.57
CA ALA A 92 12.91 -28.23 1.51
C ALA A 92 12.99 -26.83 0.89
N SER A 93 13.41 -26.72 -0.37
CA SER A 93 13.44 -25.46 -1.11
C SER A 93 12.04 -24.88 -1.30
N SER A 94 11.08 -25.70 -1.74
CA SER A 94 9.68 -25.29 -1.92
C SER A 94 9.00 -24.88 -0.61
N LYS A 95 9.32 -25.56 0.51
CA LYS A 95 8.88 -25.14 1.86
C LYS A 95 9.49 -23.79 2.27
N LYS A 96 10.75 -23.52 1.93
CA LYS A 96 11.43 -22.25 2.24
C LYS A 96 10.90 -21.10 1.37
N GLU A 97 10.68 -21.33 0.08
CA GLU A 97 10.04 -20.39 -0.84
C GLU A 97 8.59 -20.10 -0.44
N SER A 98 7.81 -21.12 -0.06
CA SER A 98 6.44 -20.91 0.42
C SER A 98 6.40 -20.09 1.72
N LYS A 99 7.42 -20.18 2.58
CA LYS A 99 7.54 -19.35 3.79
C LYS A 99 7.84 -17.89 3.43
N ALA A 100 8.79 -17.65 2.52
CA ALA A 100 9.12 -16.30 2.05
C ALA A 100 7.91 -15.63 1.36
N THR A 101 7.21 -16.35 0.47
CA THR A 101 5.99 -15.84 -0.18
C THR A 101 4.86 -15.59 0.82
N LYS A 102 4.75 -16.40 1.88
CA LYS A 102 3.77 -16.18 2.94
C LYS A 102 4.05 -14.88 3.69
N THR A 103 5.29 -14.64 4.11
CA THR A 103 5.72 -13.37 4.72
C THR A 103 5.43 -12.19 3.80
N LEU A 104 5.80 -12.27 2.51
CA LEU A 104 5.50 -11.21 1.54
C LEU A 104 4.00 -10.93 1.43
N SER A 105 3.15 -11.97 1.40
CA SER A 105 1.70 -11.79 1.34
C SER A 105 1.11 -11.12 2.59
N ILE A 106 1.67 -11.41 3.78
CA ILE A 106 1.26 -10.78 5.05
C ILE A 106 1.67 -9.31 5.05
N VAL A 107 2.92 -9.02 4.68
CA VAL A 107 3.44 -7.64 4.58
C VAL A 107 2.55 -6.80 3.65
N MET A 108 2.17 -7.34 2.49
CA MET A 108 1.30 -6.64 1.54
C MET A 108 -0.11 -6.42 2.08
N GLY A 109 -0.69 -7.41 2.78
CA GLY A 109 -2.00 -7.26 3.42
C GLY A 109 -1.99 -6.19 4.51
N VAL A 110 -0.96 -6.19 5.37
CA VAL A 110 -0.77 -5.16 6.39
C VAL A 110 -0.57 -3.78 5.76
N PHE A 111 0.24 -3.69 4.70
CA PHE A 111 0.44 -2.44 3.96
C PHE A 111 -0.89 -1.85 3.48
N VAL A 112 -1.74 -2.67 2.84
CA VAL A 112 -3.05 -2.21 2.35
C VAL A 112 -3.96 -1.80 3.50
N LEU A 113 -4.05 -2.60 4.56
CA LEU A 113 -4.94 -2.30 5.70
C LEU A 113 -4.52 -1.05 6.47
N CYS A 114 -3.21 -0.81 6.64
CA CYS A 114 -2.70 0.36 7.34
C CYS A 114 -2.85 1.66 6.54
N TRP A 115 -2.74 1.60 5.20
CA TRP A 115 -2.79 2.79 4.35
C TRP A 115 -4.18 3.09 3.79
N LEU A 116 -5.07 2.10 3.67
CA LEU A 116 -6.41 2.28 3.10
C LEU A 116 -7.22 3.38 3.82
N PRO A 117 -7.28 3.45 5.16
CA PRO A 117 -8.06 4.49 5.85
C PRO A 117 -7.57 5.91 5.51
N PHE A 118 -6.25 6.09 5.43
CA PHE A 118 -5.63 7.37 5.08
C PHE A 118 -5.96 7.80 3.64
N PHE A 119 -5.85 6.88 2.67
CA PHE A 119 -6.20 7.18 1.28
C PHE A 119 -7.71 7.42 1.09
N VAL A 120 -8.57 6.75 1.86
CA VAL A 120 -10.02 7.02 1.85
C VAL A 120 -10.32 8.41 2.40
N LEU A 121 -9.67 8.84 3.48
CA LEU A 121 -9.81 10.23 3.97
C LEU A 121 -9.34 11.24 2.93
N THR A 122 -8.16 11.03 2.35
CA THR A 122 -7.60 11.92 1.32
C THR A 122 -8.55 12.10 0.13
N ILE A 123 -9.30 11.06 -0.23
CA ILE A 123 -10.34 11.14 -1.26
C ILE A 123 -11.57 11.87 -0.76
N THR A 124 -12.06 11.56 0.44
CA THR A 124 -13.41 11.98 0.90
C THR A 124 -13.44 13.37 1.52
N ASP A 125 -12.37 13.78 2.18
CA ASP A 125 -12.29 15.04 2.92
C ASP A 125 -12.61 16.28 2.06
N PRO A 126 -12.12 16.39 0.81
CA PRO A 126 -12.46 17.52 -0.06
C PRO A 126 -13.94 17.53 -0.50
N PHE A 127 -14.63 16.39 -0.43
CA PHE A 127 -16.07 16.28 -0.79
C PHE A 127 -16.99 16.62 0.38
N ILE A 128 -16.50 16.53 1.60
CA ILE A 128 -17.23 16.91 2.82
C ILE A 128 -16.81 18.29 3.35
N ASN A 129 -16.18 19.10 2.50
CA ASN A 129 -15.68 20.44 2.82
C ASN A 129 -14.72 20.46 4.02
N PHE A 130 -13.81 19.49 4.10
CA PHE A 130 -12.75 19.43 5.10
C PHE A 130 -13.27 19.46 6.55
N THR A 131 -14.39 18.78 6.79
CA THR A 131 -15.01 18.68 8.12
C THR A 131 -14.39 17.58 8.98
N THR A 132 -13.41 16.84 8.45
CA THR A 132 -12.72 15.79 9.21
C THR A 132 -11.89 16.39 10.34
N PRO A 133 -12.03 15.90 11.59
CA PRO A 133 -11.18 16.33 12.69
C PRO A 133 -9.70 16.01 12.44
N GLU A 134 -8.82 16.94 12.80
CA GLU A 134 -7.36 16.79 12.62
C GLU A 134 -6.80 15.56 13.36
N ASP A 135 -7.33 15.24 14.54
CA ASP A 135 -6.96 14.05 15.30
C ASP A 135 -7.18 12.77 14.49
N LEU A 136 -8.23 12.72 13.67
CA LEU A 136 -8.54 11.56 12.83
C LEU A 136 -7.49 11.38 11.72
N TYR A 137 -7.05 12.50 11.12
CA TYR A 137 -5.95 12.52 10.15
C TYR A 137 -4.66 12.00 10.76
N ASN A 138 -4.31 12.49 11.96
CA ASN A 138 -3.15 12.03 12.68
C ASN A 138 -3.23 10.53 12.99
N VAL A 139 -4.36 10.04 13.53
CA VAL A 139 -4.52 8.61 13.85
C VAL A 139 -4.30 7.72 12.62
N PHE A 140 -4.84 8.08 11.45
CA PHE A 140 -4.64 7.26 10.24
C PHE A 140 -3.24 7.42 9.63
N LEU A 141 -2.62 8.60 9.75
CA LEU A 141 -1.22 8.78 9.35
C LEU A 141 -0.29 7.91 10.21
N TRP A 142 -0.50 7.91 11.53
CA TRP A 142 0.21 7.06 12.47
C TRP A 142 -0.03 5.57 12.18
N LEU A 143 -1.27 5.17 11.84
CA LEU A 143 -1.59 3.82 11.37
C LEU A 143 -0.75 3.45 10.13
N GLY A 144 -0.60 4.37 9.19
CA GLY A 144 0.27 4.21 8.03
C GLY A 144 1.74 4.01 8.41
N TYR A 145 2.24 4.74 9.42
CA TYR A 145 3.60 4.56 9.93
C TYR A 145 3.82 3.24 10.66
N PHE A 146 2.78 2.68 11.31
CA PHE A 146 2.86 1.36 11.92
C PHE A 146 3.17 0.24 10.90
N ASN A 147 2.95 0.47 9.60
CA ASN A 147 3.38 -0.43 8.53
C ASN A 147 4.88 -0.78 8.62
N SER A 148 5.73 0.20 8.95
CA SER A 148 7.17 -0.01 9.09
C SER A 148 7.54 -0.82 10.33
N THR A 149 6.73 -0.82 11.39
CA THR A 149 6.95 -1.64 12.60
C THR A 149 6.56 -3.11 12.40
N PHE A 150 5.65 -3.40 11.47
CA PHE A 150 5.32 -4.79 11.13
C PHE A 150 6.36 -5.45 10.21
N ASN A 151 7.12 -4.68 9.44
CA ASN A 151 8.17 -5.22 8.55
C ASN A 151 9.23 -6.10 9.25
N PRO A 152 9.76 -5.76 10.46
CA PRO A 152 10.69 -6.63 11.20
C PRO A 152 10.03 -7.73 12.05
N ILE A 153 8.69 -7.77 12.17
CA ILE A 153 7.95 -8.76 12.98
C ILE A 153 7.48 -9.96 12.13
N ILE A 154 7.38 -9.80 10.80
CA ILE A 154 6.92 -10.81 9.83
C ILE A 154 8.12 -11.58 9.22
#